data_AF-A0A831RJ75-F1
#
_entry.id   AF-A0A831RJ75-F1
#
_cell.length_a   1.000
_cell.length_b   1.000
_cell.length_c   1.000
_cell.angle_alpha   90.00
_cell.angle_beta   90.00
_cell.angle_gamma   90.00
#
_symmetry.space_group_name_H-M   'P 1'
#
loop_
_entity.id
_entity.type
_entity.pdbx_description
1 polymer ?
#
loop_
_entity_poly.entity_id
_entity_poly.type
_entity_poly.pdbx_seq_one_letter_code
_entity_poly.pdbx_strand_id
1 'polypeptide(L)'
;MSDWYEIARRVEPLEDVPLDRALVRDLQRAREARADRWSDTVHFYTPTFKSFQSSEISGCGKSAWPAVSTTAGECKLQCDHCKAKILETMIPARTPEALWRIVNEVIADGAR
;
A
#
# COMPACT_ATOMS: atom_id res chain seq x y z
N MET A 1 -28.87 5.66 4.44
CA MET A 1 -27.82 5.13 3.55
C MET A 1 -27.15 6.32 2.90
N SER A 2 -25.83 6.42 3.01
CA SER A 2 -25.08 7.49 2.35
C SER A 2 -25.16 7.33 0.83
N ASP A 3 -25.35 8.42 0.10
CA ASP A 3 -25.25 8.42 -1.37
C ASP A 3 -23.78 8.60 -1.75
N TRP A 4 -23.13 7.50 -2.15
CA TRP A 4 -21.70 7.50 -2.50
C TRP A 4 -21.38 8.39 -3.70
N TYR A 5 -22.35 8.63 -4.59
CA TYR A 5 -22.13 9.52 -5.74
C TYR A 5 -21.96 10.97 -5.27
N GLU A 6 -22.83 11.43 -4.37
CA GLU A 6 -22.75 12.80 -3.83
C GLU A 6 -21.52 12.99 -2.93
N ILE A 7 -21.08 11.94 -2.25
CA ILE A 7 -19.83 11.97 -1.47
C ILE A 7 -18.61 12.07 -2.38
N ALA A 8 -18.52 11.19 -3.38
CA ALA A 8 -17.37 11.14 -4.28
C ALA A 8 -17.19 12.45 -5.07
N ARG A 9 -18.29 13.10 -5.47
CA ARG A 9 -18.27 14.42 -6.13
C ARG A 9 -17.74 15.57 -5.29
N ARG A 10 -17.65 15.41 -3.96
CA ARG A 10 -17.10 16.44 -3.05
C ARG A 10 -15.61 16.27 -2.80
N VAL A 11 -15.00 15.19 -3.31
CA VAL A 11 -13.56 14.94 -3.18
C VAL A 11 -12.86 15.77 -4.25
N GLU A 12 -12.23 16.87 -3.85
CA GLU A 12 -11.52 17.80 -4.75
C GLU A 12 -10.56 17.08 -5.73
N PRO A 13 -9.70 16.13 -5.30
CA PRO A 13 -8.87 15.36 -6.24
C PRO A 13 -9.59 14.56 -7.33
N LEU A 14 -10.92 14.39 -7.23
CA LEU A 14 -11.74 13.64 -8.18
C LEU A 14 -12.67 14.54 -9.02
N GLU A 15 -12.56 15.87 -8.90
CA GLU A 15 -13.49 16.80 -9.56
C GLU A 15 -13.51 16.69 -11.09
N ASP A 16 -12.37 16.38 -11.70
CA ASP A 16 -12.22 16.19 -13.15
C ASP A 16 -12.55 14.77 -13.61
N VAL A 17 -12.87 13.86 -12.70
CA VAL A 17 -13.21 12.48 -13.04
C VAL A 17 -14.69 12.41 -13.41
N PRO A 18 -15.05 11.96 -14.63
CA PRO A 18 -16.44 11.82 -15.03
C PRO A 18 -17.07 10.60 -14.34
N LEU A 19 -17.52 10.77 -13.10
CA LEU A 19 -18.16 9.72 -12.32
C LEU A 19 -19.52 9.33 -12.91
N ASP A 20 -19.69 8.07 -13.28
CA ASP A 20 -20.98 7.51 -13.69
C ASP A 20 -21.83 7.17 -12.46
N ARG A 21 -22.98 7.82 -12.33
CA ARG A 21 -23.89 7.61 -11.20
C ARG A 21 -24.47 6.20 -11.13
N ALA A 22 -24.76 5.57 -12.27
CA ALA A 22 -25.27 4.22 -12.32
C ALA A 22 -24.19 3.23 -11.84
N LEU A 23 -22.95 3.41 -12.31
CA LEU A 23 -21.82 2.58 -11.87
C LEU A 23 -21.56 2.71 -10.37
N VAL A 24 -21.53 3.93 -9.82
CA VAL A 24 -21.32 4.16 -8.38
C VAL A 24 -22.42 3.49 -7.56
N ARG A 25 -23.68 3.55 -8.01
CA ARG A 25 -24.79 2.87 -7.35
C ARG A 25 -24.65 1.35 -7.39
N ASP A 26 -24.19 0.79 -8.50
CA ASP A 26 -24.00 -0.66 -8.63
C ASP A 26 -22.85 -1.15 -7.73
N LEU A 27 -21.77 -0.38 -7.60
CA LEU A 27 -20.68 -0.63 -6.65
C LEU A 27 -21.16 -0.57 -5.19
N GLN A 28 -21.98 0.42 -4.84
CA GLN A 28 -22.58 0.53 -3.51
C GLN A 28 -23.43 -0.70 -3.17
N ARG A 29 -24.30 -1.13 -4.08
CA ARG A 29 -25.12 -2.34 -3.90
C ARG A 29 -24.28 -3.60 -3.76
N ALA A 30 -23.21 -3.72 -4.56
CA ALA A 30 -22.29 -4.85 -4.48
C ALA A 30 -21.55 -4.91 -3.13
N ARG A 31 -21.21 -3.75 -2.55
CA ARG A 31 -20.61 -3.66 -1.20
C ARG A 31 -21.58 -4.08 -0.11
N GLU A 32 -22.82 -3.60 -0.18
CA GLU A 32 -23.87 -3.93 0.78
C GLU A 32 -24.20 -5.43 0.76
N ALA A 33 -24.28 -6.02 -0.45
CA ALA A 33 -24.52 -7.45 -0.63
C ALA A 33 -23.36 -8.35 -0.14
N ARG A 34 -22.18 -7.78 0.14
CA ARG A 34 -20.98 -8.49 0.60
C ARG A 34 -20.48 -7.94 1.95
N ALA A 35 -21.37 -7.33 2.73
CA ALA A 35 -21.01 -6.70 3.99
C ALA A 35 -20.43 -7.68 5.01
N ASP A 36 -20.82 -8.95 4.95
CA ASP A 36 -20.29 -10.04 5.76
C ASP A 36 -18.88 -10.49 5.35
N ARG A 37 -18.48 -10.23 4.10
CA ARG A 37 -17.20 -10.67 3.53
C ARG A 37 -16.10 -9.63 3.60
N TRP A 38 -16.45 -8.34 3.72
CA TRP A 38 -15.50 -7.23 3.69
C TRP A 38 -15.54 -6.45 4.99
N SER A 39 -14.36 -6.18 5.55
CA SER A 39 -14.22 -5.32 6.73
C SER A 39 -14.55 -3.86 6.37
N ASP A 40 -15.16 -3.15 7.32
CA ASP A 40 -15.26 -1.68 7.29
C ASP A 40 -13.95 -1.01 7.71
N THR A 41 -12.95 -1.79 8.13
CA THR A 41 -11.63 -1.29 8.53
C THR A 41 -10.73 -1.11 7.32
N VAL A 42 -10.24 0.12 7.13
CA VAL A 42 -9.17 0.43 6.18
C VAL A 42 -7.85 0.51 6.96
N HIS A 43 -6.86 -0.29 6.56
CA HIS A 43 -5.53 -0.25 7.14
C HIS A 43 -4.61 0.63 6.29
N PHE A 44 -3.96 1.60 6.94
CA PHE A 44 -2.93 2.44 6.34
C PHE A 44 -1.56 2.05 6.91
N TYR A 45 -0.56 1.98 6.04
CA TYR A 45 0.81 1.60 6.41
C TYR A 45 1.79 2.63 5.88
N THR A 46 2.77 3.00 6.71
CA THR A 46 3.89 3.83 6.27
C THR A 46 5.06 2.94 5.85
N PRO A 47 5.76 3.29 4.75
CA PRO A 47 6.95 2.54 4.36
C PRO A 47 8.05 2.71 5.42
N THR A 48 8.66 1.62 5.87
CA THR A 48 9.72 1.63 6.90
C THR A 48 11.06 2.18 6.43
N PHE A 49 11.30 2.25 5.12
CA PHE A 49 12.56 2.77 4.58
C PHE A 49 12.74 4.28 4.81
N LYS A 50 11.69 5.00 5.24
CA LYS A 50 11.75 6.40 5.62
C LYS A 50 11.18 6.57 7.03
N SER A 51 11.93 7.25 7.89
CA SER A 51 11.42 7.65 9.20
C SER A 51 10.34 8.72 9.02
N PHE A 52 9.13 8.43 9.45
CA PHE A 52 8.06 9.42 9.60
C PHE A 52 7.91 9.74 11.08
N GLN A 53 7.86 11.03 11.40
CA GLN A 53 7.55 11.54 12.72
C GLN A 53 6.60 12.71 12.54
N SER A 54 5.35 12.51 12.98
CA SER A 54 4.30 13.53 12.99
C SER A 54 3.47 13.37 14.26
N SER A 55 2.54 14.29 14.53
CA SER A 55 1.59 14.16 15.64
C SER A 55 0.73 12.89 15.52
N GLU A 56 0.50 12.41 14.30
CA GLU A 56 -0.38 11.29 13.98
C GLU A 56 0.38 9.96 13.83
N ILE A 57 1.69 10.01 13.54
CA ILE A 57 2.51 8.84 13.25
C ILE A 57 3.71 8.83 14.18
N SER A 58 3.64 7.98 15.20
CA SER A 58 4.77 7.65 16.07
C SER A 58 5.78 6.78 15.31
N GLY A 59 7.07 6.96 15.62
CA GLY A 59 8.18 6.48 14.80
C GLY A 59 8.05 5.02 14.31
N CYS A 60 8.24 4.84 13.00
CA CYS A 60 8.23 3.54 12.33
C CYS A 60 9.58 2.81 12.54
N GLY A 61 9.88 2.44 13.78
CA GLY A 61 11.26 2.17 14.24
C GLY A 61 11.70 0.71 14.36
N LYS A 62 10.97 -0.29 13.87
CA LYS A 62 11.28 -1.71 14.16
C LYS A 62 11.20 -2.68 12.97
N SER A 63 11.40 -2.20 11.74
CA SER A 63 11.30 -3.09 10.56
C SER A 63 9.98 -3.87 10.51
N ALA A 64 8.89 -3.30 11.06
CA ALA A 64 7.60 -3.97 11.10
C ALA A 64 7.06 -4.30 9.70
N TRP A 65 7.59 -3.63 8.67
CA TRP A 65 7.29 -3.81 7.26
C TRP A 65 8.60 -3.74 6.45
N PRO A 66 9.41 -4.80 6.41
CA PRO A 66 10.70 -4.76 5.74
C PRO A 66 10.52 -4.66 4.23
N ALA A 67 11.32 -3.81 3.58
CA ALA A 67 11.31 -3.67 2.13
C ALA A 67 12.17 -4.78 1.50
N VAL A 68 11.55 -5.62 0.67
CA VAL A 68 12.22 -6.71 -0.06
C VAL A 68 12.21 -6.39 -1.56
N SER A 69 13.35 -6.52 -2.22
CA SER A 69 13.50 -6.28 -3.66
C SER A 69 13.73 -7.58 -4.42
N THR A 70 12.85 -7.88 -5.37
CA THR A 70 13.00 -9.05 -6.27
C THR A 70 14.07 -8.88 -7.33
N THR A 71 14.54 -7.64 -7.56
CA THR A 71 15.64 -7.32 -8.48
C THR A 71 16.92 -6.92 -7.74
N ALA A 72 16.93 -6.97 -6.40
CA ALA A 72 17.97 -6.37 -5.58
C ALA A 72 18.17 -4.88 -5.96
N GLY A 73 19.42 -4.42 -6.06
CA GLY A 73 19.77 -3.05 -6.47
C GLY A 73 19.57 -2.74 -7.96
N GLU A 74 19.00 -3.64 -8.76
CA GLU A 74 18.87 -3.44 -10.20
C GLU A 74 17.51 -2.83 -10.55
N CYS A 75 17.54 -1.68 -11.25
CA CYS A 75 16.36 -1.05 -11.84
C CYS A 75 16.61 -0.85 -13.35
N LYS A 76 15.74 -1.40 -14.20
CA LYS A 76 15.87 -1.23 -15.65
C LYS A 76 15.61 0.21 -16.12
N LEU A 77 14.79 0.96 -15.38
CA LEU A 77 14.39 2.31 -15.77
C LEU A 77 15.49 3.35 -15.52
N GLN A 78 16.30 3.19 -14.47
CA GLN A 78 17.37 4.15 -14.08
C GLN A 78 16.91 5.62 -14.16
N CYS A 79 15.67 5.91 -13.77
CA CYS A 79 15.09 7.24 -13.92
C CYS A 79 15.85 8.28 -13.09
N ASP A 80 15.83 9.54 -13.53
CA ASP A 80 16.53 10.65 -12.86
C ASP A 80 16.05 10.92 -11.43
N HIS A 81 14.90 10.36 -11.05
CA HIS A 81 14.37 10.48 -9.69
C HIS A 81 15.22 9.73 -8.65
N CYS A 82 15.53 8.45 -8.89
CA CYS A 82 16.18 7.61 -7.87
C CYS A 82 17.41 6.85 -8.35
N LYS A 83 17.57 6.59 -9.66
CA LYS A 83 18.72 5.85 -10.22
C LYS A 83 19.06 4.56 -9.46
N ALA A 84 18.03 3.78 -9.12
CA ALA A 84 18.09 2.56 -8.30
C ALA A 84 18.59 2.70 -6.85
N LYS A 85 18.94 3.90 -6.39
CA LYS A 85 19.56 4.11 -5.07
C LYS A 85 18.67 3.67 -3.90
N ILE A 86 17.36 3.81 -4.05
CA ILE A 86 16.39 3.34 -3.05
C ILE A 86 16.36 1.80 -2.91
N LEU A 87 16.71 1.07 -3.97
CA LEU A 87 16.70 -0.39 -3.95
C LEU A 87 17.90 -0.96 -3.20
N GLU A 88 18.99 -0.20 -3.07
CA GLU A 88 20.20 -0.61 -2.35
C GLU A 88 19.95 -0.83 -0.84
N THR A 89 18.92 -0.19 -0.28
CA THR A 89 18.54 -0.35 1.13
C THR A 89 17.54 -1.48 1.36
N MET A 90 17.08 -2.16 0.30
CA MET A 90 16.09 -3.24 0.40
C MET A 90 16.76 -4.61 0.54
N ILE A 91 16.09 -5.54 1.21
CA ILE A 91 16.55 -6.92 1.35
C ILE A 91 16.44 -7.63 -0.03
N PRO A 92 17.52 -8.18 -0.59
CA PRO A 92 17.47 -8.77 -1.93
C PRO A 92 16.87 -10.18 -1.93
N ALA A 93 15.89 -10.43 -2.82
CA ALA A 93 15.21 -11.72 -2.98
C ALA A 93 15.01 -12.07 -4.47
N ARG A 94 16.09 -12.45 -5.16
CA ARG A 94 16.06 -12.68 -6.62
C ARG A 94 15.39 -13.99 -7.07
N THR A 95 14.96 -14.84 -6.14
CA THR A 95 14.22 -16.08 -6.45
C THR A 95 13.02 -16.24 -5.52
N PRO A 96 11.99 -17.01 -5.93
CA PRO A 96 10.85 -17.31 -5.08
C PRO A 96 11.24 -17.95 -3.73
N GLU A 97 12.23 -18.84 -3.72
CA GLU A 97 12.70 -19.54 -2.51
C GLU A 97 13.41 -18.58 -1.56
N ALA A 98 14.23 -17.67 -2.11
CA ALA A 98 14.88 -16.63 -1.33
C ALA A 98 13.85 -15.68 -0.71
N LEU A 99 12.85 -15.26 -1.49
CA LEU A 99 11.75 -14.43 -1.00
C LEU A 99 10.99 -15.13 0.12
N TRP A 100 10.62 -16.39 -0.08
CA TRP A 100 9.89 -17.18 0.91
C TRP A 100 10.68 -17.30 2.23
N ARG A 101 11.97 -17.65 2.13
CA ARG A 101 12.85 -17.74 3.30
C ARG A 101 12.94 -16.40 4.05
N ILE A 102 13.23 -15.31 3.34
CA ILE A 102 13.36 -13.97 3.93
C ILE A 102 12.08 -13.57 4.66
N VAL A 103 10.91 -13.74 4.02
CA VAL A 103 9.61 -13.38 4.61
C VAL A 103 9.36 -14.17 5.90
N ASN A 104 9.65 -15.47 5.92
CA ASN A 104 9.46 -16.27 7.14
C ASN A 104 10.42 -15.87 8.26
N GLU A 105 11.69 -15.57 7.93
CA GLU A 105 12.68 -15.09 8.90
C GLU A 105 12.25 -13.76 9.53
N VAL A 106 11.86 -12.76 8.72
CA VAL A 106 11.44 -11.45 9.26
C VAL A 106 10.13 -11.51 10.05
N ILE A 107 9.19 -12.38 9.66
CA ILE A 107 7.96 -12.60 10.44
C ILE A 107 8.31 -13.23 11.80
N ALA A 108 9.23 -14.20 11.84
CA ALA A 108 9.70 -14.78 13.10
C ALA A 108 10.35 -13.74 14.02
N ASP A 109 11.00 -12.72 13.44
CA ASP A 109 11.60 -11.59 14.14
C ASP A 109 10.58 -10.49 14.53
N GLY A 110 9.29 -10.69 14.23
CA GLY A 110 8.19 -9.82 14.66
C GLY A 110 7.75 -8.78 13.63
N ALA A 111 8.15 -8.90 12.36
CA ALA A 111 7.55 -8.15 11.26
C ALA A 111 6.08 -8.57 11.01
N ARG A 112 5.32 -7.69 10.34
CA ARG A 112 3.91 -7.87 10.00
C ARG A 112 3.70 -8.01 8.49
#